data_AF-A0A2W7LGI8-F1
#
_entry.id   AF-A0A2W7LGI8-F1
#
_cell.length_a   1.000
_cell.length_b   1.000
_cell.length_c   1.000
_cell.angle_alpha   90.00
_cell.angle_beta   90.00
_cell.angle_gamma   90.00
#
_symmetry.space_group_name_H-M   'P 1'
#
loop_
_entity.id
_entity.type
_entity.pdbx_description
1 polymer ?
#
loop_
_entity_poly.entity_id
_entity_poly.type
_entity_poly.pdbx_seq_one_letter_code
_entity_poly.pdbx_strand_id
1 'polypeptide(L)'
;MYSCKYDCPVRFEWDEEKNQLNIRKHGIDFNDVPEMFRQPMLALRDERFEYPEARWIGMGWINAWVSVVAYTERQGDVIRIISARRATRLEVTRYVETVHKL
;
A
#
# COMPACT_ATOMS: atom_id res chain seq x y z
N MET A 1 3.02 -8.22 20.08
CA MET A 1 3.85 -7.00 20.00
C MET A 1 4.06 -6.75 18.52
N TYR A 2 3.16 -5.99 17.87
CA TYR A 2 3.14 -5.87 16.42
C TYR A 2 4.24 -4.89 16.00
N SER A 3 5.27 -5.36 15.28
CA SER A 3 6.32 -4.49 14.74
C SER A 3 5.85 -3.90 13.41
N CYS A 4 6.04 -2.60 13.23
CA CYS A 4 6.01 -1.97 11.92
C CYS A 4 7.01 -2.70 11.01
N LYS A 5 6.67 -3.01 9.75
CA LYS A 5 7.60 -3.67 8.81
C LYS A 5 8.86 -2.82 8.56
N TYR A 6 8.81 -1.51 8.85
CA TYR A 6 9.89 -0.57 8.59
C TYR A 6 10.18 0.27 9.84
N ASP A 7 11.28 -0.04 10.55
CA ASP A 7 11.75 0.65 11.77
C ASP A 7 12.76 1.80 11.48
N CYS A 8 12.83 2.27 10.23
CA CYS A 8 13.73 3.34 9.75
C CYS A 8 12.89 4.39 8.98
N PRO A 9 13.24 5.69 8.92
CA PRO A 9 12.46 6.68 8.16
C PRO A 9 12.38 6.32 6.67
N VAL A 10 11.30 5.67 6.30
CA VAL A 10 10.95 5.32 4.93
C VAL A 10 10.62 6.59 4.17
N ARG A 11 11.24 6.77 3.00
CA ARG A 11 10.87 7.83 2.05
C ARG A 11 9.86 7.31 1.07
N PHE A 12 8.89 8.14 0.72
CA PHE A 12 7.87 7.81 -0.26
C PHE A 12 8.10 8.63 -1.52
N GLU A 13 8.00 7.98 -2.66
CA GLU A 13 8.10 8.61 -3.97
C GLU A 13 7.02 8.08 -4.91
N TRP A 14 6.69 8.88 -5.90
CA TRP A 14 5.79 8.51 -6.98
C TRP A 14 6.03 9.39 -8.19
N ASP A 15 5.43 8.99 -9.30
CA ASP A 15 5.30 9.85 -10.46
C ASP A 15 4.06 10.75 -10.28
N GLU A 16 4.21 12.06 -10.37
CA GLU A 16 3.12 13.00 -10.07
C GLU A 16 1.99 12.93 -11.10
N GLU A 17 2.29 12.68 -12.37
CA GLU A 17 1.25 12.47 -13.38
C GLU A 17 0.40 11.23 -13.05
N LYS A 18 1.05 10.16 -12.55
CA LYS A 18 0.34 8.98 -12.02
C LYS A 18 -0.48 9.29 -10.78
N ASN A 19 0.01 10.12 -9.86
CA ASN A 19 -0.78 10.52 -8.69
C ASN A 19 -2.07 11.22 -9.12
N GLN A 20 -1.95 12.21 -10.02
CA GLN A 20 -3.11 12.93 -10.55
C GLN A 20 -4.11 12.01 -11.28
N LEU A 21 -3.62 11.03 -12.04
CA LEU A 21 -4.47 10.00 -12.66
C LEU A 21 -5.13 9.09 -11.61
N ASN A 22 -4.41 8.73 -10.55
CA ASN A 22 -4.92 7.90 -9.47
C ASN A 22 -6.01 8.63 -8.68
N ILE A 23 -5.81 9.91 -8.34
CA ILE A 23 -6.81 10.75 -7.67
C ILE A 23 -8.08 10.82 -8.53
N ARG A 24 -7.96 11.11 -9.83
CA ARG A 24 -9.13 11.15 -10.74
C ARG A 24 -9.88 9.82 -10.81
N LYS A 25 -9.16 8.69 -10.78
CA LYS A 25 -9.74 7.35 -10.97
C LYS A 25 -10.26 6.71 -9.69
N HIS A 26 -9.60 6.97 -8.56
CA HIS A 26 -9.78 6.23 -7.31
C HIS A 26 -10.05 7.14 -6.10
N GLY A 27 -9.87 8.45 -6.23
CA GLY A 27 -10.12 9.41 -5.16
C GLY A 27 -9.17 9.28 -3.97
N ILE A 28 -7.98 8.71 -4.18
CA ILE A 28 -6.91 8.59 -3.18
C ILE A 28 -5.68 9.31 -3.69
N ASP A 29 -5.17 10.24 -2.87
CA ASP A 29 -3.89 10.91 -3.08
C ASP A 29 -2.77 10.02 -2.51
N PHE A 30 -1.68 9.87 -3.26
CA PHE A 30 -0.50 9.14 -2.79
C PHE A 30 0.13 9.76 -1.55
N ASN A 31 -0.12 11.05 -1.28
CA ASN A 31 0.30 11.68 -0.03
C ASN A 31 -0.36 11.07 1.23
N ASP A 32 -1.51 10.40 1.10
CA ASP A 32 -2.20 9.76 2.23
C ASP A 32 -1.67 8.34 2.52
N VAL A 33 -1.10 7.69 1.51
CA VAL A 33 -0.62 6.30 1.58
C VAL A 33 0.41 6.04 2.68
N PRO A 34 1.36 6.94 3.00
CA PRO A 34 2.32 6.74 4.09
C PRO A 34 1.69 6.42 5.44
N GLU A 35 0.45 6.85 5.71
CA GLU A 35 -0.27 6.51 6.94
C GLU A 35 -0.43 4.98 7.11
N MET A 36 -0.76 4.28 6.03
CA MET A 36 -0.94 2.81 6.04
C MET A 36 0.33 2.09 6.52
N PHE A 37 1.50 2.60 6.14
CA PHE A 37 2.80 2.01 6.49
C PHE A 37 3.19 2.25 7.95
N ARG A 38 2.49 3.13 8.67
CA ARG A 38 2.66 3.36 10.12
C ARG A 38 1.74 2.49 10.96
N GLN A 39 0.91 1.67 10.33
CA GLN A 39 -0.06 0.79 10.98
C GLN A 39 0.17 -0.67 10.54
N PRO A 40 -0.37 -1.65 11.28
CA PRO A 40 -0.38 -3.03 10.80
C PRO A 40 -1.09 -3.15 9.44
N MET A 41 -0.37 -3.66 8.45
CA MET A 41 -0.89 -3.93 7.11
C MET A 41 -0.57 -5.37 6.69
N LEU A 42 -1.40 -5.90 5.80
CA LEU A 42 -1.07 -7.13 5.08
C LEU A 42 -0.24 -6.75 3.84
N ALA A 43 0.80 -7.51 3.54
CA ALA A 43 1.61 -7.31 2.35
C ALA A 43 1.87 -8.65 1.67
N LEU A 44 1.63 -8.71 0.36
CA LEU A 44 1.86 -9.89 -0.46
C LEU A 44 2.66 -9.49 -1.69
N ARG A 45 3.59 -10.34 -2.12
CA ARG A 45 4.35 -10.12 -3.35
C ARG A 45 3.42 -10.30 -4.56
N ASP A 46 3.49 -9.37 -5.52
CA ASP A 46 2.74 -9.45 -6.77
C ASP A 46 3.54 -10.25 -7.80
N GLU A 47 3.17 -11.52 -7.97
CA GLU A 47 3.83 -12.47 -8.87
C GLU A 47 3.03 -12.71 -10.17
N ARG A 48 2.02 -11.87 -10.45
CA ARG A 48 1.16 -12.04 -11.63
C ARG A 48 1.90 -11.85 -12.95
N PHE A 49 3.00 -11.09 -12.93
CA PHE A 49 3.83 -10.79 -14.09
C PHE A 49 5.29 -10.68 -13.67
N GLU A 50 6.19 -10.91 -14.62
CA GLU A 50 7.60 -10.54 -14.46
C GLU A 50 7.76 -9.03 -14.59
N TYR A 51 7.98 -8.37 -13.45
CA TYR A 51 8.24 -6.93 -13.39
C TYR A 51 9.74 -6.66 -13.27
N PRO A 52 10.24 -5.54 -13.81
CA PRO A 52 11.65 -5.15 -13.64
C PRO A 52 12.07 -4.94 -12.17
N GLU A 53 11.11 -4.63 -11.30
CA GLU A 53 11.30 -4.48 -9.86
C GLU A 53 10.24 -5.30 -9.13
N ALA A 54 10.58 -5.85 -7.95
CA ALA A 54 9.62 -6.58 -7.13
C ALA A 54 8.46 -5.68 -6.69
N ARG A 55 7.23 -6.06 -7.06
CA ARG A 55 6.02 -5.35 -6.67
C ARG A 55 5.36 -6.04 -5.49
N TRP A 56 4.76 -5.23 -4.64
CA TRP A 56 4.01 -5.64 -3.48
C TRP A 56 2.59 -5.08 -3.57
N ILE A 57 1.63 -5.86 -3.08
CA ILE A 57 0.27 -5.42 -2.80
C ILE A 57 0.11 -5.32 -1.29
N GLY A 58 0.01 -4.08 -0.80
CA GLY A 58 -0.33 -3.74 0.57
C GLY A 58 -1.83 -3.60 0.74
N MET A 59 -2.34 -4.04 1.88
CA MET A 59 -3.72 -3.79 2.30
C MET A 59 -3.75 -3.33 3.75
N GLY A 60 -4.34 -2.17 3.99
CA GLY A 60 -4.40 -1.56 5.30
C GLY A 60 -5.25 -0.29 5.29
N TRP A 61 -5.30 0.39 6.42
CA TRP A 61 -6.08 1.62 6.57
C TRP A 61 -5.36 2.82 5.96
N ILE A 62 -6.12 3.62 5.22
CA ILE A 62 -5.77 4.98 4.81
C ILE A 62 -6.96 5.85 5.19
N ASN A 63 -6.77 6.83 6.05
CA ASN A 63 -7.84 7.58 6.69
C ASN A 63 -8.91 6.62 7.29
N ALA A 64 -10.16 6.73 6.85
CA ALA A 64 -11.29 5.92 7.32
C ALA A 64 -11.62 4.71 6.42
N TRP A 65 -10.72 4.29 5.53
CA TRP A 65 -11.00 3.21 4.56
C TRP A 65 -9.86 2.19 4.50
N VAL A 66 -10.22 0.91 4.45
CA VAL A 66 -9.27 -0.13 4.02
C VAL A 66 -9.01 0.07 2.52
N SER A 67 -7.73 0.15 2.19
CA SER A 67 -7.24 0.46 0.85
C SER A 67 -6.24 -0.59 0.40
N VAL A 68 -6.14 -0.76 -0.92
CA VAL A 68 -5.18 -1.62 -1.58
C VAL A 68 -4.18 -0.74 -2.30
N VAL A 69 -2.91 -0.93 -1.99
CA VAL A 69 -1.80 -0.14 -2.53
C VAL A 69 -0.83 -1.07 -3.26
N ALA A 70 -0.53 -0.77 -4.51
CA ALA A 70 0.58 -1.40 -5.21
C ALA A 70 1.82 -0.53 -5.07
N TYR A 71 2.94 -1.12 -4.65
CA TYR A 71 4.19 -0.40 -4.42
C TYR A 71 5.42 -1.26 -4.71
N THR A 72 6.57 -0.61 -4.85
CA THR A 72 7.89 -1.25 -4.95
C THR A 72 8.76 -0.78 -3.80
N GLU A 73 9.55 -1.69 -3.24
CA GLU A 73 10.63 -1.38 -2.30
C GLU A 73 11.93 -1.17 -3.09
N ARG A 74 12.59 -0.03 -2.87
CA ARG A 74 13.85 0.36 -3.54
C ARG A 74 14.98 0.46 -2.52
N GLN A 75 16.21 0.52 -3.02
CA GLN A 75 17.39 0.72 -2.18
C GLN A 75 17.30 2.04 -1.40
N GLY A 76 17.82 2.04 -0.16
CA GLY A 76 17.83 3.23 0.71
C GLY A 76 16.48 3.55 1.37
N ASP A 77 15.69 2.52 1.69
CA ASP A 77 14.39 2.63 2.40
C ASP A 77 13.38 3.53 1.66
N VAL A 78 13.32 3.39 0.33
CA VAL A 78 12.40 4.13 -0.53
C VAL A 78 11.23 3.24 -0.95
N ILE A 79 10.00 3.70 -0.69
CA ILE A 79 8.77 3.09 -1.18
C ILE A 79 8.26 3.90 -2.37
N ARG A 80 8.26 3.27 -3.55
CA ARG A 80 7.62 3.85 -4.73
C ARG A 80 6.17 3.42 -4.81
N ILE A 81 5.25 4.37 -4.67
CA ILE A 81 3.82 4.11 -4.82
C ILE A 81 3.48 4.04 -6.32
N ILE A 82 2.75 3.00 -6.71
CA ILE A 82 2.37 2.74 -8.10
C ILE A 82 0.87 2.98 -8.31
N SER A 83 0.04 2.53 -7.37
CA SER A 83 -1.41 2.77 -7.37
C SER A 83 -1.99 2.64 -5.97
N ALA A 84 -3.12 3.30 -5.73
CA ALA A 84 -3.87 3.23 -4.49
C ALA A 84 -5.36 3.29 -4.79
N ARG A 85 -6.13 2.35 -4.24
CA ARG A 85 -7.59 2.34 -4.37
C ARG A 85 -8.25 1.86 -3.09
N ARG A 86 -9.53 2.16 -2.94
CA ARG A 86 -10.34 1.52 -1.90
C ARG A 86 -10.41 0.00 -2.13
N ALA A 87 -10.34 -0.74 -1.04
CA ALA A 87 -10.61 -2.17 -1.06
C ALA A 87 -12.09 -2.41 -1.39
N THR A 88 -12.35 -3.48 -2.14
CA THR A 88 -13.72 -3.97 -2.34
C THR A 88 -14.26 -4.57 -1.05
N ARG A 89 -15.58 -4.68 -0.91
CA ARG A 89 -16.21 -5.27 0.28
C ARG A 89 -15.67 -6.67 0.61
N LEU A 90 -15.40 -7.49 -0.41
CA LEU A 90 -14.82 -8.82 -0.23
C LEU A 90 -13.37 -8.77 0.28
N GLU A 91 -12.56 -7.84 -0.23
CA GLU A 91 -11.20 -7.62 0.25
C GLU A 91 -11.17 -7.12 1.69
N VAL A 92 -12.10 -6.22 2.06
CA VAL A 92 -12.26 -5.76 3.45
C VAL A 92 -12.58 -6.94 4.37
N THR A 93 -13.54 -7.79 4.02
CA THR A 93 -13.86 -8.99 4.81
C THR A 93 -12.63 -9.86 5.01
N ARG A 94 -11.88 -10.15 3.94
CA ARG A 94 -10.65 -10.96 4.01
C ARG A 94 -9.57 -10.31 4.87
N TYR A 95 -9.39 -9.00 4.76
CA TYR A 95 -8.46 -8.24 5.61
C TYR A 95 -8.81 -8.38 7.08
N VAL A 96 -10.06 -8.08 7.44
CA VAL A 96 -10.53 -8.15 8.83
C VAL A 96 -10.36 -9.56 9.39
N GLU A 97 -10.77 -10.60 8.65
CA GLU A 97 -10.62 -12.00 9.09
C GLU A 97 -9.16 -12.41 9.27
N THR A 98 -8.26 -11.92 8.43
CA THR A 98 -6.83 -12.25 8.50
C THR A 98 -6.17 -11.52 9.66
N VAL A 99 -6.44 -10.23 9.83
CA VAL A 99 -5.86 -9.41 10.89
C VAL A 99 -6.33 -9.87 12.28
N HIS A 100 -7.58 -10.33 12.44
CA HIS A 100 -8.07 -10.86 13.72
C HIS A 100 -7.42 -12.20 14.14
N LYS A 101 -6.79 -12.92 13.20
CA LYS A 101 -6.13 -14.20 13.46
C LYS A 101 -4.63 -14.07 13.77
N LEU A 102 -4.09 -12.84 13.72
CA LEU A 102 -2.68 -12.52 13.95
C LEU A 102 -2.44 -11.96 15.35
#